data_AF-A0A183DEI6-F1
#
_entry.id   AF-A0A183DEI6-F1
#
_cell.length_a   1.000
_cell.length_b   1.000
_cell.length_c   1.000
_cell.angle_alpha   90.00
_cell.angle_beta   90.00
_cell.angle_gamma   90.00
#
_symmetry.space_group_name_H-M   'P 1'
#
loop_
_entity.id
_entity.type
_entity.pdbx_description
1 polymer ?
#
loop_
_entity_poly.entity_id
_entity_poly.type
_entity_poly.pdbx_seq_one_letter_code
_entity_poly.pdbx_strand_id
1 'polypeptide(L)'
;LEETGWKLVHGDVFRPPPNSMLLVNFVGAGIQLIGMVAVTVFFAMLGMLSPASRGSLMSAAVVLYCLMGLVAGYHAGRLYRTLKGSKPRRCAFQTAVLFPSIILGIGFLLNFFLIGKHSSGAVPFTTMIALLLLWFGVDLPLVFLGFHFGYRKQVLRFLFLQTLISFFFNYKL
;
A
#
# COMPACT_ATOMS: atom_id res chain seq x y z
N LEU A 1 -3.88 45.44 -15.21
CA LEU A 1 -4.52 44.62 -14.15
C LEU A 1 -3.54 43.54 -13.76
N GLU A 2 -2.83 43.73 -12.65
CA GLU A 2 -1.93 42.71 -12.11
C GLU A 2 -2.74 41.46 -11.77
N GLU A 3 -2.39 40.32 -12.37
CA GLU A 3 -2.95 39.04 -11.94
C GLU A 3 -2.44 38.75 -10.52
N THR A 4 -3.33 38.84 -9.54
CA THR A 4 -3.03 38.69 -8.11
C THR A 4 -2.25 37.39 -7.84
N GLY A 5 -1.10 37.48 -7.16
CA GLY A 5 -0.13 36.38 -6.98
C GLY A 5 -0.70 35.06 -6.44
N TRP A 6 -1.84 35.07 -5.74
CA TRP A 6 -2.56 33.87 -5.32
C TRP A 6 -3.04 32.98 -6.49
N LYS A 7 -3.29 33.55 -7.68
CA LYS A 7 -3.60 32.76 -8.89
C LYS A 7 -2.40 31.94 -9.38
N LEU A 8 -1.18 32.41 -9.15
CA LEU A 8 0.05 31.68 -9.48
C LEU A 8 0.29 30.50 -8.52
N VAL A 9 -0.10 30.65 -7.25
CA VAL A 9 0.05 29.59 -6.21
C VAL A 9 -0.81 28.37 -6.51
N HIS A 10 -1.94 28.53 -7.21
CA HIS A 10 -2.79 27.40 -7.60
C HIS A 10 -2.04 26.40 -8.51
N GLY A 11 -1.04 26.84 -9.29
CA GLY A 11 -0.20 25.96 -10.09
C GLY A 11 0.83 25.17 -9.27
N ASP A 12 1.33 25.76 -8.18
CA ASP A 12 2.37 25.18 -7.33
C ASP A 12 1.82 24.15 -6.34
N VAL A 13 0.59 24.32 -5.85
CA VAL A 13 -0.07 23.38 -4.92
C VAL A 13 -0.25 21.98 -5.54
N PHE A 14 -0.43 21.89 -6.86
CA PHE A 14 -0.61 20.61 -7.57
C PHE A 14 0.67 20.08 -8.22
N ARG A 15 1.83 20.67 -7.92
CA ARG A 15 3.11 20.15 -8.39
C ARG A 15 3.37 18.80 -7.70
N PRO A 16 3.71 17.74 -8.46
CA PRO A 16 4.02 16.46 -7.84
C PRO A 16 5.25 16.60 -6.94
N PRO A 17 5.26 15.98 -5.75
CA PRO A 17 6.39 16.03 -4.85
C PRO A 17 7.61 15.33 -5.48
N PRO A 18 8.84 15.74 -5.13
CA PRO A 18 10.06 15.18 -5.71
C PRO A 18 10.15 13.66 -5.57
N ASN A 19 9.63 13.11 -4.46
CA ASN A 19 9.60 11.68 -4.15
C ASN A 19 8.20 11.06 -4.26
N SER A 20 7.44 11.43 -5.31
CA SER A 20 6.07 10.94 -5.56
C SER A 20 5.93 9.42 -5.56
N MET A 21 6.93 8.68 -6.08
CA MET A 21 6.89 7.21 -6.13
C MET A 21 6.98 6.57 -4.73
N LEU A 22 7.84 7.11 -3.86
CA LEU A 22 7.94 6.63 -2.48
C LEU A 22 6.63 6.88 -1.71
N LEU A 23 6.07 8.08 -1.83
CA LEU A 23 4.79 8.44 -1.20
C LEU A 23 3.70 7.45 -1.61
N VAL A 24 3.59 7.14 -2.90
CA VAL A 24 2.62 6.16 -3.41
C VAL A 24 2.83 4.77 -2.81
N ASN A 25 4.08 4.31 -2.73
CA ASN A 25 4.40 3.02 -2.13
C ASN A 25 4.03 2.98 -0.64
N PHE A 26 4.31 4.05 0.13
CA PHE A 26 3.91 4.16 1.54
C PHE A 26 2.40 4.11 1.71
N VAL A 27 1.65 4.83 0.86
CA VAL A 27 0.19 4.83 0.91
C VAL A 27 -0.37 3.45 0.55
N GLY A 28 0.15 2.81 -0.50
CA GLY A 28 -0.24 1.45 -0.88
C GLY A 28 -0.03 0.45 0.26
N ALA A 29 1.16 0.44 0.86
CA ALA A 29 1.49 -0.43 1.97
C ALA A 29 0.63 -0.14 3.23
N GLY A 30 0.39 1.13 3.53
CA GLY A 30 -0.48 1.52 4.64
C GLY A 30 -1.91 1.02 4.47
N ILE A 31 -2.49 1.16 3.27
CA ILE A 31 -3.82 0.63 2.95
C ILE A 31 -3.86 -0.89 3.07
N GLN A 32 -2.81 -1.57 2.61
CA GLN A 32 -2.70 -3.03 2.71
C GLN A 32 -2.71 -3.49 4.17
N LEU A 33 -1.91 -2.85 5.02
CA LEU A 33 -1.79 -3.16 6.44
C LEU A 33 -3.09 -2.85 7.20
N ILE A 34 -3.65 -1.66 7.01
CA ILE A 34 -4.91 -1.27 7.66
C ILE A 34 -6.05 -2.19 7.22
N GLY A 35 -6.14 -2.51 5.93
CA GLY A 35 -7.14 -3.43 5.40
C GLY A 35 -7.04 -4.83 6.01
N MET A 36 -5.81 -5.37 6.08
CA MET A 36 -5.57 -6.67 6.71
C MET A 36 -5.94 -6.67 8.19
N VAL A 37 -5.52 -5.65 8.94
CA VAL A 37 -5.82 -5.53 10.38
C VAL A 37 -7.33 -5.41 10.59
N ALA A 38 -8.01 -4.55 9.83
CA ALA A 38 -9.45 -4.36 9.95
C ALA A 38 -10.22 -5.66 9.70
N VAL A 39 -9.88 -6.39 8.63
CA VAL A 39 -10.53 -7.68 8.32
C VAL A 39 -10.21 -8.75 9.36
N THR A 40 -8.96 -8.81 9.83
CA THR A 40 -8.56 -9.77 10.88
C THR A 40 -9.32 -9.50 12.18
N VAL A 41 -9.42 -8.24 12.61
CA VAL A 41 -10.16 -7.84 13.82
C VAL A 41 -11.65 -8.18 13.66
N PHE A 42 -12.25 -7.90 12.50
CA PHE A 42 -13.64 -8.24 12.22
C PHE A 42 -13.92 -9.75 12.40
N PHE A 43 -13.12 -10.62 11.79
CA PHE A 43 -13.28 -12.07 11.94
C PHE A 43 -12.94 -12.58 13.35
N ALA A 44 -12.01 -11.93 14.04
CA ALA A 44 -11.72 -12.24 15.44
C ALA A 44 -12.91 -11.90 16.35
N MET A 45 -13.60 -10.78 16.11
CA MET A 45 -14.78 -10.38 16.87
C MET A 45 -15.97 -11.32 16.67
N LEU A 46 -16.11 -11.95 15.50
CA LEU A 46 -17.12 -12.97 15.23
C LEU A 46 -16.81 -14.33 15.89
N GLY A 47 -15.70 -14.46 16.60
CA GLY A 47 -15.26 -15.71 17.22
C GLY A 47 -14.66 -16.73 16.23
N MET A 48 -14.55 -16.38 14.94
CA MET A 48 -13.99 -17.28 13.91
C MET A 48 -12.47 -17.41 14.01
N LEU A 49 -11.79 -16.40 14.57
CA LEU A 49 -10.34 -16.41 14.81
C LEU A 49 -10.08 -16.12 16.29
N SER A 50 -9.90 -17.17 17.10
CA SER A 50 -9.61 -17.01 18.52
C SER A 50 -8.17 -16.52 18.76
N PRO A 51 -7.94 -15.51 19.60
CA PRO A 51 -6.60 -15.08 20.01
C PRO A 51 -5.78 -16.18 20.72
N ALA A 52 -6.46 -17.21 21.24
CA ALA A 52 -5.83 -18.35 21.90
C ALA A 52 -5.04 -19.24 20.91
N SER A 53 -5.46 -19.30 19.63
CA SER A 53 -4.76 -20.04 18.57
C SER A 53 -3.83 -19.10 17.78
N ARG A 54 -2.81 -18.56 18.45
CA ARG A 54 -1.86 -17.59 17.88
C ARG A 54 -1.31 -17.98 16.50
N GLY A 55 -1.06 -19.27 16.27
CA GLY A 55 -0.56 -19.77 14.98
C GLY A 55 -1.55 -19.66 13.82
N SER A 56 -2.84 -19.94 14.05
CA SER A 56 -3.87 -19.82 13.01
C SER A 56 -4.16 -18.36 12.70
N LEU A 57 -4.16 -17.49 13.72
CA LEU A 57 -4.32 -16.04 13.56
C LEU A 57 -3.20 -15.46 12.69
N MET A 58 -1.94 -15.81 12.99
CA MET A 58 -0.79 -15.33 12.24
C MET A 58 -0.83 -15.80 10.78
N SER A 59 -1.19 -17.05 10.56
CA SER A 59 -1.32 -17.61 9.20
C SER A 59 -2.44 -16.92 8.41
N ALA A 60 -3.60 -16.68 9.04
CA ALA A 60 -4.72 -15.96 8.43
C ALA A 60 -4.34 -14.52 8.08
N ALA A 61 -3.64 -13.82 8.97
CA ALA A 61 -3.19 -12.45 8.75
C ALA A 61 -2.24 -12.35 7.53
N VAL A 62 -1.33 -13.32 7.34
CA VAL A 62 -0.45 -13.37 6.16
C VAL A 62 -1.26 -13.54 4.88
N VAL A 63 -2.21 -14.47 4.84
CA VAL A 63 -3.07 -14.67 3.66
C VAL A 63 -3.89 -13.42 3.37
N LEU A 64 -4.52 -12.84 4.40
CA LEU A 64 -5.31 -11.61 4.28
C LEU A 64 -4.46 -10.42 3.79
N TYR A 65 -3.23 -10.28 4.28
CA TYR A 65 -2.29 -9.27 3.80
C TYR A 65 -2.08 -9.38 2.29
N CYS A 66 -1.85 -10.59 1.78
CA CYS A 66 -1.61 -10.82 0.36
C CYS A 66 -2.85 -10.62 -0.50
N LEU A 67 -4.04 -10.97 0.01
CA LEU A 67 -5.31 -10.66 -0.66
C LEU A 67 -5.56 -9.14 -0.74
N MET A 68 -5.16 -8.39 0.29
CA MET A 68 -5.24 -6.92 0.30
C MET A 68 -4.29 -6.25 -0.71
N GLY A 69 -3.38 -7.01 -1.33
CA GLY A 69 -2.51 -6.53 -2.41
C GLY A 69 -3.30 -5.89 -3.56
N LEU A 70 -4.49 -6.41 -3.90
CA LEU A 70 -5.36 -5.83 -4.93
C LEU A 70 -5.81 -4.41 -4.58
N VAL A 71 -6.24 -4.21 -3.33
CA VAL A 71 -6.72 -2.92 -2.82
C VAL A 71 -5.56 -1.93 -2.74
N ALA A 72 -4.42 -2.38 -2.23
CA ALA A 72 -3.18 -1.61 -2.17
C ALA A 72 -2.75 -1.12 -3.56
N GLY A 73 -2.68 -2.04 -4.53
CA GLY A 73 -2.38 -1.75 -5.92
C GLY A 73 -3.35 -0.74 -6.52
N TYR A 74 -4.66 -0.92 -6.32
CA TYR A 74 -5.68 -0.02 -6.85
C TYR A 74 -5.51 1.42 -6.36
N HIS A 75 -5.35 1.62 -5.06
CA HIS A 75 -5.16 2.96 -4.50
C HIS A 75 -3.81 3.56 -4.88
N ALA A 76 -2.74 2.76 -4.90
CA ALA A 76 -1.43 3.18 -5.36
C ALA A 76 -1.45 3.63 -6.83
N GLY A 77 -2.11 2.87 -7.71
CA GLY A 77 -2.26 3.21 -9.13
C GLY A 77 -3.03 4.51 -9.35
N ARG A 78 -4.11 4.73 -8.58
CA ARG A 78 -4.88 5.97 -8.64
C ARG A 78 -4.08 7.19 -8.18
N LEU A 79 -3.35 7.05 -7.07
CA LEU A 79 -2.51 8.12 -6.53
C LEU A 79 -1.30 8.39 -7.45
N TYR A 80 -0.69 7.37 -8.02
CA TYR A 80 0.39 7.55 -9.00
C TYR A 80 -0.08 8.30 -10.25
N ARG A 81 -1.32 8.03 -10.69
CA ARG A 81 -1.94 8.73 -11.81
C ARG A 81 -2.19 10.21 -11.49
N THR A 82 -2.62 10.55 -10.27
CA THR A 82 -2.87 11.95 -9.86
C THR A 82 -1.60 12.76 -9.74
N LEU A 83 -0.51 12.13 -9.30
CA LEU A 83 0.82 12.74 -9.24
C LEU A 83 1.51 12.81 -10.61
N LYS A 84 0.81 12.51 -11.71
CA LYS A 84 1.33 12.56 -13.09
C LYS A 84 2.63 11.76 -13.26
N GLY A 85 2.75 10.63 -12.56
CA GLY A 85 3.95 9.79 -12.60
C GLY A 85 4.20 9.18 -13.99
N SER A 86 5.46 9.22 -14.45
CA SER A 86 5.86 8.79 -15.80
C SER A 86 6.19 7.30 -15.92
N LYS A 87 6.50 6.61 -14.81
CA LYS A 87 7.00 5.23 -14.79
C LYS A 87 6.06 4.30 -14.00
N PRO A 88 4.81 4.05 -14.48
CA PRO A 88 3.80 3.29 -13.74
C PRO A 88 4.21 1.84 -13.44
N ARG A 89 4.88 1.16 -14.38
CA ARG A 89 5.37 -0.21 -14.16
C ARG A 89 6.38 -0.30 -13.01
N ARG A 90 7.28 0.69 -12.91
CA ARG A 90 8.27 0.76 -11.82
C ARG A 90 7.59 1.03 -10.49
N CYS A 91 6.58 1.90 -10.46
CA CYS A 91 5.81 2.16 -9.25
C CYS A 91 5.05 0.92 -8.79
N ALA A 92 4.33 0.23 -9.68
CA ALA A 92 3.61 -0.99 -9.34
C ALA A 92 4.54 -2.07 -8.77
N PHE A 93 5.70 -2.28 -9.40
CA PHE A 93 6.72 -3.21 -8.91
C PHE A 93 7.23 -2.81 -7.52
N GLN A 94 7.55 -1.54 -7.30
CA GLN A 94 8.01 -1.09 -6.00
C GLN A 94 6.93 -1.16 -4.91
N THR A 95 5.67 -0.90 -5.24
CA THR A 95 4.56 -1.06 -4.30
C THR A 95 4.46 -2.50 -3.81
N ALA A 96 4.60 -3.49 -4.71
CA ALA A 96 4.56 -4.90 -4.37
C ALA A 96 5.82 -5.41 -3.65
N VAL A 97 6.99 -4.79 -3.90
CA VAL A 97 8.27 -5.36 -3.45
C VAL A 97 8.90 -4.64 -2.26
N LEU A 98 8.76 -3.31 -2.16
CA LEU A 98 9.58 -2.50 -1.26
C LEU A 98 9.39 -2.87 0.22
N PHE A 99 8.14 -2.94 0.70
CA PHE A 99 7.90 -3.26 2.11
C PHE A 99 8.07 -4.74 2.43
N PRO A 100 7.52 -5.69 1.64
CA PRO A 100 7.70 -7.10 1.95
C PRO A 100 9.16 -7.55 1.90
N SER A 101 9.97 -7.00 0.98
CA SER A 101 11.41 -7.31 0.92
C SER A 101 12.18 -6.85 2.16
N ILE A 102 11.89 -5.64 2.68
CA ILE A 102 12.52 -5.13 3.91
C ILE A 102 12.13 -6.00 5.10
N ILE A 103 10.83 -6.33 5.24
CA ILE A 103 10.32 -7.15 6.35
C ILE A 103 10.91 -8.56 6.29
N LEU A 104 10.92 -9.20 5.12
CA LEU A 104 11.50 -10.52 4.95
C LEU A 104 13.02 -10.52 5.14
N GLY A 105 13.73 -9.48 4.71
CA GLY A 105 15.17 -9.34 4.92
C GLY A 105 15.52 -9.24 6.40
N ILE A 106 14.81 -8.38 7.15
CA ILE A 106 14.98 -8.26 8.61
C ILE A 106 14.58 -9.58 9.29
N GLY A 107 13.45 -10.17 8.89
CA GLY A 107 12.98 -11.45 9.42
C GLY A 107 13.98 -12.58 9.18
N PHE A 108 14.59 -12.66 8.00
CA PHE A 108 15.62 -13.65 7.67
C PHE A 108 16.86 -13.47 8.54
N LEU A 109 17.33 -12.23 8.71
CA LEU A 109 18.47 -11.90 9.56
C LEU A 109 18.21 -12.31 11.02
N LEU A 110 17.04 -11.97 11.56
CA LEU A 110 16.63 -12.36 12.90
C LEU A 110 16.47 -13.90 13.02
N ASN A 111 15.94 -14.54 11.98
CA ASN A 111 15.79 -16.00 11.95
C ASN A 111 17.13 -16.73 11.99
N PHE A 112 18.16 -16.18 11.34
CA PHE A 112 19.52 -16.73 11.42
C PHE A 112 20.04 -16.79 12.87
N PHE A 113 19.82 -15.74 13.66
CA PHE A 113 20.17 -15.74 15.09
C PHE A 113 19.33 -16.73 15.91
N LEU A 114 18.04 -16.86 15.60
CA LEU A 114 17.13 -17.81 16.28
C LEU A 114 17.55 -19.27 16.06
N ILE A 115 17.93 -19.61 14.83
CA ILE A 115 18.46 -20.94 14.49
C ILE A 115 19.74 -21.22 15.27
N GLY A 116 20.68 -20.27 15.33
CA GLY A 116 21.93 -20.40 16.07
C GLY A 116 21.74 -20.58 17.59
N LYS A 117 20.61 -20.13 18.13
CA LYS A 117 20.23 -20.33 19.54
C LYS A 117 19.33 -21.55 19.78
N HIS A 118 19.07 -22.36 18.75
CA HIS A 118 18.11 -23.47 18.80
C HIS A 118 16.75 -23.05 19.40
N SER A 119 16.32 -21.83 19.11
CA SER A 119 15.07 -21.29 19.63
C SER A 119 13.88 -22.00 18.98
N SER A 120 12.86 -22.34 19.77
CA SER A 120 11.58 -22.83 19.27
C SER A 120 10.82 -21.79 18.43
N GLY A 121 11.24 -20.52 18.49
CA GLY A 121 10.74 -19.44 17.63
C GLY A 121 11.41 -19.38 16.25
N ALA A 122 12.39 -20.25 15.96
CA ALA A 122 13.03 -20.30 14.65
C ALA A 122 12.02 -20.74 13.59
N VAL A 123 11.89 -19.92 12.54
CA VAL A 123 11.05 -20.18 11.37
C VAL A 123 11.71 -21.28 10.54
N PRO A 124 11.05 -22.43 10.33
CA PRO A 124 11.63 -23.54 9.57
C PRO A 124 11.77 -23.16 8.09
N PHE A 125 12.77 -23.74 7.40
CA PHE A 125 13.07 -23.42 6.00
C PHE A 125 11.85 -23.53 5.07
N THR A 126 11.00 -24.53 5.28
CA THR A 126 9.76 -24.76 4.51
C THR A 126 8.80 -23.57 4.58
N THR A 127 8.62 -22.95 5.74
CA THR A 127 7.71 -21.80 5.87
C THR A 127 8.31 -20.55 5.22
N MET A 128 9.63 -20.43 5.18
CA MET A 128 10.30 -19.34 4.45
C MET A 128 10.03 -19.44 2.94
N ILE A 129 10.13 -20.65 2.37
CA ILE A 129 9.77 -20.89 0.96
C ILE A 129 8.28 -20.61 0.74
N ALA A 130 7.40 -21.07 1.64
CA ALA A 130 5.96 -20.83 1.52
C ALA A 130 5.62 -19.33 1.50
N LEU A 131 6.27 -18.52 2.35
CA LEU A 131 6.10 -17.06 2.36
C LEU A 131 6.57 -16.42 1.04
N LEU A 132 7.68 -16.87 0.46
CA LEU A 132 8.14 -16.40 -0.84
C LEU A 132 7.17 -16.77 -1.96
N LEU A 133 6.68 -18.01 -1.99
CA LEU A 133 5.72 -18.46 -3.00
C LEU A 133 4.40 -17.69 -2.89
N LEU A 134 3.94 -17.43 -1.66
CA LEU A 134 2.71 -16.68 -1.43
C LEU A 134 2.87 -15.21 -1.82
N TRP A 135 4.03 -14.60 -1.54
CA TRP A 135 4.34 -13.23 -1.97
C TRP A 135 4.46 -13.10 -3.50
N PHE A 136 5.31 -13.89 -4.14
CA PHE A 136 5.53 -13.79 -5.60
C PHE A 136 4.37 -14.37 -6.42
N GLY A 137 3.70 -15.41 -5.91
CA GLY A 137 2.64 -16.12 -6.62
C GLY A 137 1.24 -15.52 -6.43
N VAL A 138 0.98 -14.81 -5.33
CA VAL A 138 -0.35 -14.28 -5.01
C VAL A 138 -0.32 -12.76 -4.84
N ASP A 139 0.46 -12.25 -3.88
CA ASP A 139 0.45 -10.82 -3.54
C ASP A 139 0.93 -9.95 -4.71
N LEU A 140 2.10 -10.26 -5.29
CA LEU A 140 2.66 -9.51 -6.40
C LEU A 140 1.70 -9.39 -7.59
N PRO A 141 1.13 -10.48 -8.15
CA PRO A 141 0.18 -10.36 -9.25
C PRO A 141 -1.10 -9.60 -8.86
N LEU A 142 -1.59 -9.75 -7.63
CA LEU A 142 -2.75 -8.98 -7.13
C LEU A 142 -2.46 -7.48 -7.08
N VAL A 143 -1.29 -7.07 -6.58
CA VAL A 143 -0.87 -5.66 -6.57
C VAL A 143 -0.78 -5.11 -7.99
N PHE A 144 -0.17 -5.85 -8.92
CA PHE A 144 -0.08 -5.43 -10.32
C PHE A 144 -1.46 -5.29 -10.97
N LEU A 145 -2.35 -6.25 -10.72
CA LEU A 145 -3.73 -6.24 -11.23
C LEU A 145 -4.51 -5.03 -10.69
N GLY A 146 -4.43 -4.81 -9.38
CA GLY A 146 -5.05 -3.66 -8.71
C GLY A 146 -4.53 -2.36 -9.27
N PHE A 147 -3.20 -2.24 -9.39
CA PHE A 147 -2.54 -1.06 -9.93
C PHE A 147 -2.96 -0.78 -11.37
N HIS A 148 -3.06 -1.81 -12.21
CA HIS A 148 -3.55 -1.67 -13.58
C HIS A 148 -4.95 -1.06 -13.62
N PHE A 149 -5.89 -1.60 -12.84
CA PHE A 149 -7.26 -1.06 -12.78
C PHE A 149 -7.31 0.35 -12.18
N GLY A 150 -6.54 0.61 -11.13
CA GLY A 150 -6.46 1.91 -10.47
C GLY A 150 -5.91 3.00 -11.39
N TYR A 151 -4.84 2.70 -12.12
CA TYR A 151 -4.18 3.67 -13.01
C TYR A 151 -5.03 4.08 -14.21
N ARG A 152 -5.96 3.21 -14.65
CA ARG A 152 -6.89 3.47 -15.77
C ARG A 152 -8.10 4.31 -15.36
N LYS A 153 -8.39 4.46 -14.07
CA LYS A 153 -9.47 5.32 -13.60
C LYS A 153 -9.08 6.80 -13.74
N GLN A 154 -10.11 7.65 -13.80
CA GLN A 154 -9.91 9.09 -13.78
C GLN A 154 -9.09 9.50 -12.56
N VAL A 155 -8.21 10.49 -12.76
CA VAL A 155 -7.45 11.12 -11.67
C VAL A 155 -8.42 11.46 -10.54
N LEU A 156 -8.05 11.16 -9.30
CA LEU A 156 -8.70 11.79 -8.15
C LEU A 156 -8.56 13.30 -8.35
N ARG A 157 -9.60 13.90 -8.95
CA ARG A 157 -9.88 15.31 -8.78
C ARG A 157 -10.17 15.40 -7.29
N PHE A 158 -9.37 16.16 -6.55
CA PHE A 158 -9.73 16.57 -5.20
C PHE A 158 -11.01 17.41 -5.33
N LEU A 159 -12.15 16.73 -5.50
CA LEU A 159 -13.44 17.32 -5.80
C LEU A 159 -13.81 18.28 -4.67
N PHE A 160 -13.39 18.00 -3.44
CA PHE A 160 -13.62 18.91 -2.33
C PHE A 160 -12.80 20.21 -2.44
N LEU A 161 -11.47 20.14 -2.62
CA LEU A 161 -10.65 21.36 -2.69
C LEU A 161 -10.88 22.14 -3.98
N GLN A 162 -10.97 21.50 -5.14
CA GLN A 162 -11.12 22.25 -6.38
C GLN A 162 -12.53 22.80 -6.56
N THR A 163 -13.57 22.14 -6.04
CA THR A 163 -14.93 22.71 -6.03
C THR A 163 -15.06 23.79 -4.96
N LEU A 164 -14.46 23.65 -3.77
CA LEU A 164 -14.39 24.74 -2.78
C LEU A 164 -13.59 25.94 -3.30
N ILE A 165 -12.42 25.71 -3.88
CA ILE A 165 -11.63 26.76 -4.54
C ILE A 165 -12.45 27.37 -5.68
N SER A 166 -13.05 26.58 -6.57
CA SER A 166 -13.89 27.15 -7.64
C SER A 166 -15.10 27.91 -7.09
N PHE A 167 -15.72 27.44 -6.00
CA PHE A 167 -16.84 28.11 -5.33
C PHE A 167 -16.41 29.44 -4.70
N PHE A 168 -15.31 29.47 -3.95
CA PHE A 168 -14.73 30.70 -3.38
C PHE A 168 -14.23 31.67 -4.46
N PHE A 169 -13.73 31.17 -5.59
CA PHE A 169 -13.20 32.00 -6.68
C PHE A 169 -14.29 32.51 -7.64
N ASN A 170 -15.46 31.85 -7.73
CA ASN A 170 -16.57 32.28 -8.58
C ASN A 170 -17.54 33.23 -7.85
N TYR A 171 -17.49 33.31 -6.51
CA TYR A 171 -18.30 34.23 -5.68
C TYR A 171 -17.60 35.53 -5.27
N LYS A 172 -16.40 35.82 -5.80
CA LYS A 172 -15.74 37.13 -5.67
C LYS A 172 -15.84 37.90 -7.00
N LEU A 173 -17.05 38.37 -7.30
CA LEU A 173 -17.34 39.47 -8.23
C LEU A 173 -18.02 40.57 -7.44
#